data_AF-A0A101UH35-F1
#
_entry.id   AF-A0A101UH35-F1
#
_cell.length_a   1.000
_cell.length_b   1.000
_cell.length_c   1.000
_cell.angle_alpha   90.00
_cell.angle_beta   90.00
_cell.angle_gamma   90.00
#
_symmetry.space_group_name_H-M   'P 1'
#
loop_
_entity.id
_entity.type
_entity.pdbx_description
1 polymer ?
#
loop_
_entity_poly.entity_id
_entity_poly.type
_entity_poly.pdbx_seq_one_letter_code
_entity_poly.pdbx_strand_id
1 'polypeptide(L)' 'MIKQVSHTVTGVGAADLALALGVAYELHEPVRETVVRAPEVAAPQLMGLRTPATRPHRRKVPLNRLTAVRG' A
#
# COMPACT_ATOMS: atom_id res chain seq x y z
N MET A 1 24.97 -21.69 7.56
CA MET A 1 25.29 -22.55 6.40
C MET A 1 24.74 -21.87 5.16
N ILE A 2 25.58 -21.47 4.21
CA ILE A 2 25.20 -20.68 3.03
C ILE A 2 25.04 -21.64 1.84
N LYS A 3 23.93 -21.55 1.10
CA LYS A 3 23.68 -22.32 -0.14
C LYS A 3 24.20 -21.51 -1.35
N GLN A 4 24.91 -22.17 -2.25
CA GLN A 4 25.39 -21.58 -3.50
C GLN A 4 24.62 -22.19 -4.67
N VAL A 5 24.04 -21.35 -5.52
CA VAL A 5 23.30 -21.77 -6.72
C VAL A 5 23.92 -21.05 -7.93
N SER A 6 24.51 -21.82 -8.84
CA SER A 6 25.13 -21.31 -10.06
C SER A 6 24.14 -21.30 -11.22
N HIS A 7 24.02 -20.19 -11.94
CA HIS A 7 23.30 -20.12 -13.22
C HIS A 7 24.07 -19.27 -14.23
N THR A 8 24.18 -19.74 -15.46
CA THR A 8 24.89 -19.07 -16.56
C THR A 8 23.88 -18.54 -17.58
N VAL A 9 23.05 -17.58 -17.15
CA VAL A 9 22.03 -16.96 -18.01
C VAL A 9 22.24 -15.47 -18.03
N THR A 10 22.38 -14.91 -19.23
CA THR A 10 22.62 -13.47 -19.46
C THR A 10 21.50 -12.95 -20.35
N GLY A 11 20.37 -12.60 -19.72
CA GLY A 11 19.15 -12.15 -20.43
C GLY A 11 18.06 -11.68 -19.46
N VAL A 12 17.04 -11.01 -20.01
CA VAL A 12 15.84 -10.52 -19.26
C VAL A 12 14.55 -10.97 -19.96
N GLY A 13 14.60 -12.09 -20.69
CA GLY A 13 13.46 -12.70 -21.36
C GLY A 13 12.58 -13.50 -20.39
N ALA A 14 11.44 -14.00 -20.88
CA ALA A 14 10.49 -14.77 -20.07
C ALA A 14 11.10 -16.05 -19.46
N ALA A 15 12.00 -16.71 -20.20
CA ALA A 15 12.74 -17.88 -19.71
C ALA A 15 13.69 -17.52 -18.55
N ASP A 16 14.32 -16.34 -18.62
CA ASP A 16 15.27 -15.86 -17.62
C ASP A 16 14.54 -15.47 -16.33
N LEU A 17 13.34 -14.88 -16.46
CA LEU A 17 12.46 -14.60 -15.31
C LEU A 17 12.01 -15.88 -14.61
N ALA A 18 11.63 -16.92 -15.36
CA ALA A 18 11.23 -18.19 -14.77
C ALA A 18 12.38 -18.84 -13.98
N LEU A 19 13.61 -18.79 -14.51
CA LEU A 19 14.80 -19.27 -13.81
C LEU A 19 15.11 -18.43 -12.57
N ALA A 20 15.05 -17.10 -12.66
CA ALA A 20 15.30 -16.20 -11.54
C ALA A 20 14.32 -16.44 -10.38
N LEU A 21 13.03 -16.67 -10.71
CA LEU A 21 12.03 -17.05 -9.71
C LEU A 21 12.35 -18.41 -9.08
N GLY A 22 12.75 -19.41 -9.88
CA GLY A 22 13.19 -20.71 -9.35
C GLY A 22 14.35 -20.60 -8.35
N VAL A 23 15.41 -19.86 -8.71
CA VAL A 23 16.55 -19.62 -7.82
C VAL A 23 16.13 -18.87 -6.56
N ALA A 24 15.25 -17.86 -6.70
CA ALA A 24 14.72 -17.12 -5.56
C ALA A 24 13.93 -18.02 -4.61
N TYR A 25 13.13 -18.97 -5.12
CA TYR A 25 12.43 -19.96 -4.29
C TYR A 25 13.36 -20.93 -3.57
N GLU A 26 14.46 -21.35 -4.20
CA GLU A 26 15.45 -22.24 -3.55
C GLU A 26 16.25 -21.55 -2.44
N LEU A 27 16.54 -20.26 -2.61
CA LEU A 27 17.25 -19.45 -1.63
C LEU A 27 16.33 -18.91 -0.53
N HIS A 28 15.10 -18.56 -0.91
CA HIS A 28 14.08 -17.98 -0.06
C HIS A 28 12.80 -18.80 -0.18
N GLU A 29 12.83 -20.02 0.37
CA GLU A 29 11.59 -20.78 0.52
C GLU A 29 10.58 -19.87 1.22
N PRO A 30 9.43 -19.59 0.59
CA PRO A 30 8.44 -18.74 1.23
C PRO A 30 8.04 -19.45 2.51
N VAL A 31 8.34 -18.81 3.63
CA VAL A 31 8.02 -19.28 4.95
C VAL A 31 6.51 -19.53 4.97
N ARG A 32 6.14 -20.82 4.90
CA ARG A 32 4.74 -21.29 4.96
C ARG A 32 4.23 -21.31 6.40
N GLU A 33 5.09 -20.97 7.37
CA GLU A 33 4.65 -20.68 8.72
C GLU A 33 3.69 -19.51 8.58
N THR A 34 2.40 -19.85 8.66
CA THR A 34 1.29 -19.01 9.09
C THR A 34 1.75 -17.58 9.19
N VAL A 35 1.54 -16.80 8.11
CA VAL A 35 1.74 -15.36 8.15
C VAL A 35 0.74 -14.86 9.19
N VAL A 36 1.15 -14.88 10.45
CA VAL A 36 0.57 -14.08 11.52
C VAL A 36 0.95 -12.68 11.09
N ARG A 37 0.15 -12.13 10.16
CA ARG A 37 0.22 -10.72 9.84
C ARG A 37 0.19 -10.03 11.18
N ALA A 38 1.24 -9.26 11.48
CA ALA A 38 1.25 -8.41 12.65
C ALA A 38 -0.10 -7.69 12.68
N PRO A 39 -0.77 -7.62 13.84
CA PRO A 39 -2.11 -7.06 13.90
C PRO A 39 -2.07 -5.69 13.24
N GLU A 40 -2.84 -5.53 12.17
CA GLU A 40 -2.99 -4.24 11.51
C GLU A 40 -3.52 -3.30 12.59
N VAL A 41 -2.66 -2.38 13.04
CA VAL A 41 -3.00 -1.45 14.11
C VAL A 41 -4.23 -0.70 13.63
N ALA A 42 -5.35 -0.87 14.34
CA ALA A 42 -6.62 -0.27 13.96
C ALA A 42 -6.42 1.25 13.83
N ALA A 43 -6.38 1.75 12.59
CA ALA A 43 -6.33 3.17 12.36
C ALA A 43 -7.64 3.78 12.91
N PRO A 44 -7.58 4.86 13.69
CA PRO A 44 -8.78 5.49 14.23
C PRO A 44 -9.73 5.82 13.08
N GLN A 45 -10.98 5.39 13.22
CA GLN A 45 -12.04 5.68 12.27
C GLN A 45 -12.28 7.20 12.31
N LEU A 46 -11.71 7.92 11.35
CA LEU A 46 -11.86 9.37 11.17
C LEU A 46 -13.27 9.73 10.66
N MET A 47 -14.32 9.21 11.32
CA MET A 47 -15.71 9.51 11.02
C MET A 47 -15.91 11.04 11.09
N GLY A 48 -16.35 11.63 9.97
CA GLY A 48 -16.60 13.06 9.86
C GLY A 48 -15.41 13.92 9.37
N LEU A 49 -14.19 13.41 9.36
CA LEU A 49 -12.99 14.12 8.84
C LEU A 49 -12.70 13.78 7.38
N ARG A 50 -13.12 12.60 6.91
CA ARG A 50 -13.02 12.22 5.50
C ARG A 50 -14.15 12.88 4.71
N THR A 51 -13.88 14.02 4.10
CA THR A 51 -14.79 14.57 3.09
C THR A 51 -14.69 13.71 1.82
N PRO A 52 -15.76 13.02 1.40
CA PRO A 52 -15.71 12.23 0.17
C PRO A 52 -15.48 13.15 -1.03
N ALA A 53 -14.83 12.64 -2.08
CA ALA A 53 -14.59 13.39 -3.31
C ALA A 53 -15.90 13.85 -3.99
N THR A 54 -17.03 13.22 -3.65
CA THR A 54 -18.37 13.59 -4.10
C THR A 54 -18.98 14.76 -3.32
N ARG A 55 -18.31 15.26 -2.28
CA ARG A 55 -18.84 16.37 -1.47
C ARG A 55 -18.83 17.66 -2.28
N PRO A 56 -19.98 18.34 -2.47
CA PRO A 56 -20.03 19.60 -3.19
C PRO A 56 -19.25 20.68 -2.41
N HIS A 57 -18.33 21.35 -3.11
CA HIS A 57 -17.55 22.45 -2.56
C HIS A 57 -18.47 23.65 -2.28
N ARG A 58 -18.73 23.93 -1.00
CA ARG A 58 -19.48 25.13 -0.59
C ARG A 58 -18.58 26.35 -0.81
N ARG A 59 -19.04 27.32 -1.61
CA ARG A 59 -18.34 28.60 -1.77
C ARG A 59 -18.20 29.26 -0.41
N LYS A 60 -16.99 29.72 -0.05
CA LYS A 60 -16.76 30.50 1.16
C LYS A 60 -17.60 31.77 1.07
N VAL A 61 -18.62 31.89 1.91
CA VAL A 61 -19.34 33.16 2.07
C VAL A 61 -18.44 34.05 2.92
N PRO A 62 -18.03 35.24 2.42
CA PRO A 62 -17.25 36.16 3.24
C PRO A 62 -18.06 36.49 4.50
N LEU A 63 -17.42 36.42 5.67
CA LEU A 63 -18.06 36.62 6.98
C LEU A 63 -18.81 37.95 7.07
N ASN A 64 -18.37 38.95 6.29
CA ASN A 64 -18.99 40.25 6.14
C ASN A 64 -20.45 40.20 5.60
N ARG A 65 -20.89 39.04 5.06
CA ARG A 65 -22.26 38.79 4.59
C ARG A 65 -23.15 38.10 5.63
N LEU A 66 -22.63 37.75 6.80
CA LEU A 66 -23.43 37.22 7.92
C LEU A 66 -24.05 38.37 8.72
N THR A 67 -25.02 39.06 8.14
CA THR A 67 -25.83 40.07 8.86
C THR A 67 -26.71 39.47 9.96
N ALA A 68 -26.85 38.15 10.01
CA ALA A 68 -27.73 37.45 10.96
C ALA A 68 -27.09 37.13 12.34
N VAL A 69 -25.84 37.56 12.63
CA VAL A 69 -25.19 37.33 13.94
C VAL A 69 -25.06 38.64 14.76
N ARG A 70 -25.54 39.78 14.24
CA ARG A 70 -25.86 40.95 15.07
C ARG A 70 -27.38 41.10 15.15
N GLY A 71 -27.96 40.33 16.07
CA GLY A 71 -29.32 40.45 16.56
C GLY A 71 -29.35 39.83 17.93
#